data_AF-A0A9X2F171-F1
#
_entry.id   AF-A0A9X2F171-F1
#
_cell.length_a   1.000
_cell.length_b   1.000
_cell.length_c   1.000
_cell.angle_alpha   90.00
_cell.angle_beta   90.00
_cell.angle_gamma   90.00
#
_symmetry.space_group_name_H-M   'P 1'
#
loop_
_entity.id
_entity.type
_entity.pdbx_description
1 polymer ?
#
loop_
_entity_poly.entity_id
_entity_poly.type
_entity_poly.pdbx_seq_one_letter_code
_entity_poly.pdbx_strand_id
1 'polypeptide(L)'
;MPSKIELEKRFASYSNEQLLDLLNDQEAYTDLAVEVASIELKSRNLSEQEIKDYVVNKYKQAELFIEKNIHEELTLLLKSFFYFCWIPVLTFPFTLNFREDKAILKLRQANFYSTFGFLFFAIGGIVILILKADFLTALSIWIAGMVLALMADKRFNRDPIIRKFEQIIKNYQKSSPALSDKEESV
;
A
#
# COMPACT_ATOMS: atom_id res chain seq x y z
N MET A 1 -26.60 2.96 17.15
CA MET A 1 -25.34 3.40 17.77
C MET A 1 -25.14 2.61 19.06
N PRO A 2 -23.93 2.12 19.35
CA PRO A 2 -23.66 1.41 20.60
C PRO A 2 -23.79 2.34 21.81
N SER A 3 -24.23 1.81 22.94
CA SER A 3 -24.38 2.55 24.19
C SER A 3 -23.04 2.67 24.95
N LYS A 4 -22.92 3.66 25.86
CA LYS A 4 -21.71 3.88 26.67
C LYS A 4 -21.26 2.63 27.44
N ILE A 5 -22.22 1.92 28.04
CA ILE A 5 -21.98 0.70 28.83
C ILE A 5 -21.45 -0.44 27.95
N GLU A 6 -21.95 -0.56 26.71
CA GLU A 6 -21.45 -1.56 25.75
C GLU A 6 -20.04 -1.24 25.28
N LEU A 7 -19.70 0.04 25.08
CA LEU A 7 -18.36 0.48 24.70
C LEU A 7 -17.36 0.25 25.84
N GLU A 8 -17.72 0.56 27.08
CA GLU A 8 -16.89 0.31 28.27
C GLU A 8 -16.57 -1.18 28.41
N LYS A 9 -17.61 -2.04 28.32
CA LYS A 9 -17.42 -3.49 28.38
C LYS A 9 -16.55 -4.03 27.23
N ARG A 10 -16.68 -3.45 26.04
CA ARG A 10 -15.89 -3.83 24.87
C ARG A 10 -14.44 -3.40 25.00
N PHE A 11 -14.18 -2.15 25.37
CA PHE A 11 -12.83 -1.59 25.48
C PHE A 11 -12.06 -2.13 26.68
N ALA A 12 -12.75 -2.56 27.74
CA ALA A 12 -12.13 -3.34 28.82
C ALA A 12 -11.46 -4.64 28.32
N SER A 13 -12.00 -5.26 27.25
CA SER A 13 -11.41 -6.47 26.66
C SER A 13 -10.26 -6.22 25.68
N TYR A 14 -10.00 -4.96 25.30
CA TYR A 14 -8.97 -4.61 24.33
C TYR A 14 -7.58 -4.62 24.97
N SER A 15 -6.55 -4.94 24.19
CA SER A 15 -5.16 -4.77 24.60
C SER A 15 -4.77 -3.29 24.65
N ASN A 16 -3.67 -2.96 25.35
CA ASN A 16 -3.17 -1.59 25.42
C ASN A 16 -2.84 -1.02 24.03
N GLU A 17 -2.27 -1.84 23.14
CA GLU A 17 -2.01 -1.48 21.75
C GLU A 17 -3.29 -1.16 20.98
N GLN A 18 -4.36 -1.94 21.17
CA GLN A 18 -5.65 -1.71 20.50
C GLN A 18 -6.34 -0.43 20.96
N LEU A 19 -6.22 -0.08 22.25
CA LEU A 19 -6.73 1.18 22.78
C LEU A 19 -5.91 2.37 22.26
N LEU A 20 -4.59 2.24 22.18
CA LEU A 20 -3.71 3.25 21.59
C LEU A 20 -3.97 3.42 20.08
N ASP A 21 -4.28 2.34 19.35
CA ASP A 21 -4.68 2.39 17.94
C ASP A 21 -5.99 3.17 17.75
N LEU A 22 -6.99 2.94 18.61
CA LEU A 22 -8.26 3.67 18.58
C LEU A 22 -8.05 5.17 18.84
N LEU A 23 -7.23 5.51 19.82
CA LEU A 23 -6.89 6.91 20.13
C LEU A 23 -6.00 7.57 19.07
N ASN A 24 -5.31 6.79 18.23
CA ASN A 24 -4.52 7.31 17.12
C ASN A 24 -5.38 7.59 15.87
N ASP A 25 -6.55 6.94 15.75
CA ASP A 25 -7.48 7.09 14.61
C ASP A 25 -8.82 7.71 15.06
N GLN A 26 -8.76 8.81 15.82
CA GLN A 26 -9.92 9.42 16.47
C GLN A 26 -11.04 9.82 15.49
N GLU A 27 -10.68 10.17 14.25
CA GLU A 27 -11.62 10.57 13.20
C GLU A 27 -12.53 9.42 12.73
N ALA A 28 -12.08 8.17 12.88
CA ALA A 28 -12.86 6.99 12.51
C ALA A 28 -13.89 6.58 13.58
N TYR A 29 -13.85 7.18 14.77
CA TYR A 29 -14.68 6.81 15.91
C TYR A 29 -15.56 7.96 16.39
N THR A 30 -16.61 7.62 17.15
CA THR A 30 -17.44 8.63 17.79
C THR A 30 -16.71 9.25 18.98
N ASP A 31 -16.97 10.53 19.27
CA ASP A 31 -16.39 11.23 20.43
C ASP A 31 -16.58 10.45 21.74
N LEU A 32 -17.75 9.82 21.89
CA LEU A 32 -18.08 8.99 23.05
C LEU A 32 -17.20 7.73 23.14
N ALA A 33 -16.80 7.14 22.01
CA ALA A 33 -15.88 6.01 22.00
C ALA A 33 -14.45 6.44 22.34
N VAL A 34 -14.01 7.60 21.83
CA VAL A 34 -12.69 8.18 22.15
C VAL A 34 -12.59 8.52 23.65
N GLU A 35 -13.65 9.08 24.23
CA GLU A 35 -13.73 9.39 25.66
C GLU A 35 -13.61 8.11 26.51
N VAL A 36 -14.41 7.08 26.22
CA VAL A 36 -14.40 5.82 26.97
C VAL A 36 -13.03 5.13 26.86
N ALA A 37 -12.44 5.08 25.65
CA ALA A 37 -11.11 4.53 25.47
C ALA A 37 -10.04 5.31 26.25
N SER A 38 -10.13 6.65 26.27
CA SER A 38 -9.20 7.49 27.04
C SER A 38 -9.29 7.26 28.55
N ILE A 39 -10.49 7.06 29.08
CA ILE A 39 -10.72 6.76 30.50
C ILE A 39 -10.13 5.39 30.85
N GLU A 40 -10.36 4.39 29.99
CA GLU A 40 -9.84 3.03 30.19
C GLU A 40 -8.30 2.99 30.07
N LEU A 41 -7.72 3.80 29.20
CA LEU A 41 -6.26 3.88 29.04
C LEU A 41 -5.61 4.54 30.27
N LYS A 42 -6.27 5.56 30.83
CA LYS A 42 -5.86 6.19 32.11
C LYS A 42 -6.00 5.23 33.30
N SER A 43 -7.07 4.42 33.34
CA SER A 43 -7.29 3.46 34.44
C SER A 43 -6.19 2.40 34.51
N ARG A 44 -5.57 2.08 33.37
CA ARG A 44 -4.49 1.10 33.24
C ARG A 44 -3.10 1.62 33.61
N ASN A 45 -2.95 2.91 33.93
CA ASN A 45 -1.67 3.53 34.32
C ASN A 45 -0.50 3.14 33.42
N LEU A 46 -0.69 3.25 32.09
CA LEU A 46 0.37 3.02 31.12
C LEU A 46 1.55 3.95 31.41
N SER A 47 2.75 3.38 31.44
CA SER A 47 3.98 4.15 31.60
C SER A 47 4.26 4.99 30.35
N GLU A 48 4.91 6.14 30.53
CA GLU A 48 5.38 6.93 29.38
C GLU A 48 6.32 6.13 28.46
N GLN A 49 7.02 5.16 29.02
CA GLN A 49 7.91 4.26 28.28
C GLN A 49 7.12 3.36 27.33
N GLU A 50 6.02 2.75 27.78
CA GLU A 50 5.18 1.88 26.93
C GLU A 50 4.52 2.65 25.79
N ILE A 51 4.10 3.90 26.05
CA ILE A 51 3.55 4.78 25.01
C ILE A 51 4.63 5.11 23.96
N LYS A 52 5.85 5.42 24.40
CA LYS A 52 6.99 5.66 23.49
C LYS A 52 7.34 4.41 22.68
N ASP A 53 7.40 3.25 23.33
CA ASP A 53 7.73 1.98 22.67
C ASP A 53 6.67 1.59 21.63
N TYR A 54 5.39 1.82 21.93
CA TYR A 54 4.30 1.65 20.97
C TYR A 54 4.47 2.55 19.73
N VAL A 55 4.74 3.84 19.95
CA VAL A 55 4.96 4.81 18.87
C VAL A 55 6.15 4.41 18.00
N VAL A 56 7.27 4.04 18.63
CA VAL A 56 8.49 3.60 17.92
C VAL A 56 8.24 2.31 17.13
N ASN A 57 7.50 1.35 17.70
CA ASN A 57 7.18 0.10 17.00
C ASN A 57 6.25 0.34 15.80
N LYS A 58 5.26 1.22 15.92
CA LYS A 58 4.41 1.63 14.79
C LYS A 58 5.22 2.32 13.70
N TYR A 59 6.16 3.18 14.06
CA TYR A 59 7.06 3.83 13.12
C TYR A 59 7.92 2.79 12.39
N LYS A 60 8.57 1.89 13.12
CA LYS A 60 9.41 0.85 12.54
C LYS A 60 8.64 -0.08 11.60
N GLN A 61 7.40 -0.41 11.94
CA GLN A 61 6.53 -1.19 11.04
C GLN A 61 6.14 -0.40 9.79
N ALA A 62 5.86 0.90 9.92
CA ALA A 62 5.60 1.77 8.78
C ALA A 62 6.83 1.92 7.89
N GLU A 63 8.02 2.11 8.47
CA GLU A 63 9.30 2.23 7.78
C GLU A 63 9.67 0.96 7.02
N LEU A 64 9.57 -0.22 7.65
CA LEU A 64 9.78 -1.50 6.97
C LEU A 64 8.78 -1.72 5.83
N PHE A 65 7.53 -1.29 6.02
CA PHE A 65 6.52 -1.35 4.98
C PHE A 65 6.83 -0.39 3.83
N ILE A 66 7.36 0.81 4.13
CA ILE A 66 7.82 1.81 3.18
C ILE A 66 9.01 1.26 2.38
N GLU A 67 10.04 0.75 3.05
CA GLU A 67 11.24 0.22 2.40
C GLU A 67 10.88 -0.91 1.43
N LYS A 68 10.08 -1.88 1.90
CA LYS A 68 9.62 -3.02 1.09
C LYS A 68 8.74 -2.59 -0.09
N ASN A 69 7.96 -1.51 0.02
CA ASN A 69 7.01 -1.11 -1.03
C ASN A 69 7.47 0.04 -1.92
N ILE A 70 8.49 0.81 -1.54
CA ILE A 70 9.01 1.93 -2.35
C ILE A 70 10.30 1.54 -3.06
N HIS A 71 11.17 0.74 -2.42
CA HIS A 71 12.48 0.42 -2.98
C HIS A 71 12.52 -0.91 -3.73
N GLU A 72 11.70 -1.89 -3.36
CA GLU A 72 11.65 -3.17 -4.05
C GLU A 72 10.66 -3.18 -5.22
N GLU A 73 11.10 -2.68 -6.36
CA GLU A 73 10.35 -2.80 -7.62
C GLU A 73 10.44 -4.22 -8.22
N LEU A 74 9.52 -4.56 -9.13
CA LEU A 74 9.70 -5.71 -10.00
C LEU A 74 10.99 -5.57 -10.82
N THR A 75 11.75 -6.64 -10.94
CA THR A 75 12.88 -6.68 -11.88
C THR A 75 12.39 -6.56 -13.32
N LEU A 76 13.22 -6.01 -14.21
CA LEU A 76 12.86 -5.86 -15.62
C LEU A 76 12.46 -7.19 -16.28
N LEU A 77 13.10 -8.30 -15.87
CA LEU A 77 12.74 -9.65 -16.32
C LEU A 77 11.32 -10.04 -15.90
N LEU A 78 10.94 -9.79 -14.64
CA LEU A 78 9.57 -10.04 -14.20
C LEU A 78 8.57 -9.12 -14.91
N LYS A 79 8.91 -7.84 -15.11
CA LYS A 79 8.06 -6.90 -15.88
C LYS A 79 7.78 -7.44 -17.28
N SER A 80 8.83 -7.90 -17.97
CA SER A 80 8.71 -8.57 -19.28
C SER A 80 7.88 -9.86 -19.18
N PHE A 81 8.11 -10.70 -18.17
CA PHE A 81 7.34 -11.93 -17.97
C PHE A 81 5.84 -11.64 -17.84
N PHE A 82 5.43 -10.72 -16.97
CA PHE A 82 4.01 -10.37 -16.82
C PHE A 82 3.43 -9.74 -18.09
N TYR A 83 4.22 -8.94 -18.82
CA TYR A 83 3.78 -8.34 -20.08
C TYR A 83 3.54 -9.38 -21.18
N PHE A 84 4.48 -10.31 -21.37
CA PHE A 84 4.41 -11.32 -22.44
C PHE A 84 3.64 -12.58 -22.02
N CYS A 85 3.45 -12.83 -20.74
CA CYS A 85 2.73 -13.98 -20.20
C CYS A 85 1.59 -13.50 -19.30
N TRP A 86 0.55 -12.90 -19.88
CA TRP A 86 -0.61 -12.36 -19.17
C TRP A 86 -1.66 -13.42 -18.78
N ILE A 87 -1.36 -14.72 -19.00
CA ILE A 87 -2.29 -15.82 -18.69
C ILE A 87 -2.40 -15.95 -17.17
N PRO A 88 -3.61 -15.83 -16.58
CA PRO A 88 -3.80 -15.86 -15.13
C PRO A 88 -3.20 -17.11 -14.46
N VAL A 89 -3.27 -18.26 -15.13
CA VAL A 89 -2.72 -19.53 -14.60
C VAL A 89 -1.21 -19.47 -14.39
N LEU A 90 -0.47 -18.79 -15.26
CA LEU A 90 0.99 -18.67 -15.16
C LEU A 90 1.41 -17.57 -14.15
N THR A 91 0.59 -16.52 -14.01
CA THR A 91 0.89 -15.36 -13.15
C THR A 91 0.38 -15.52 -11.72
N PHE A 92 -0.57 -16.44 -11.49
CA PHE A 92 -1.17 -16.72 -10.19
C PHE A 92 -0.15 -17.02 -9.06
N PRO A 93 0.82 -17.93 -9.21
CA PRO A 93 1.73 -18.25 -8.10
C PRO A 93 2.57 -17.05 -7.66
N PHE A 94 2.99 -16.20 -8.60
CA PHE A 94 3.74 -14.98 -8.28
C PHE A 94 2.87 -13.93 -7.59
N THR A 95 1.66 -13.72 -8.08
CA THR A 95 0.73 -12.74 -7.48
C THR A 95 0.27 -13.17 -6.09
N LEU A 96 0.11 -14.47 -5.84
CA LEU A 96 -0.14 -15.02 -4.51
C LEU A 96 1.03 -14.74 -3.56
N ASN A 97 2.26 -15.03 -3.99
CA ASN A 97 3.45 -14.76 -3.18
C ASN A 97 3.59 -13.27 -2.83
N PHE A 98 3.36 -12.37 -3.80
CA PHE A 98 3.38 -10.92 -3.53
C PHE A 98 2.30 -10.47 -2.54
N ARG A 99 1.15 -11.15 -2.53
CA ARG A 99 0.05 -10.85 -1.62
C ARG A 99 0.37 -11.29 -0.19
N GLU A 100 0.95 -12.48 -0.04
CA GLU A 100 1.44 -12.98 1.25
C GLU A 100 2.54 -12.10 1.81
N ASP A 101 3.45 -11.64 0.94
CA ASP A 101 4.52 -10.72 1.29
C ASP A 101 4.07 -9.27 1.59
N LYS A 102 2.80 -8.94 1.39
CA LYS A 102 2.27 -7.56 1.44
C LYS A 102 3.05 -6.59 0.53
N ALA A 103 3.59 -7.09 -0.58
CA ALA A 103 4.32 -6.31 -1.59
C ALA A 103 3.34 -5.66 -2.57
N ILE A 104 2.65 -4.61 -2.13
CA ILE A 104 1.60 -3.92 -2.86
C ILE A 104 2.10 -3.34 -4.18
N LEU A 105 3.31 -2.74 -4.19
CA LEU A 105 3.87 -2.18 -5.43
C LEU A 105 4.11 -3.28 -6.46
N LYS A 106 4.71 -4.41 -6.05
CA LYS A 106 4.99 -5.54 -6.94
C LYS A 106 3.71 -6.13 -7.53
N LEU A 107 2.67 -6.29 -6.70
CA LEU A 107 1.36 -6.77 -7.15
C LEU A 107 0.72 -5.81 -8.17
N ARG A 108 0.78 -4.50 -7.90
CA ARG A 108 0.22 -3.48 -8.80
C ARG A 108 0.97 -3.44 -10.13
N GLN A 109 2.30 -3.51 -10.10
CA GLN A 109 3.13 -3.61 -11.30
C GLN A 109 2.81 -4.88 -12.10
N ALA A 110 2.75 -6.05 -11.46
CA ALA A 110 2.41 -7.31 -12.12
C ALA A 110 1.06 -7.23 -12.86
N ASN A 111 0.03 -6.70 -12.20
CA ASN A 111 -1.30 -6.50 -12.80
C ASN A 111 -1.28 -5.46 -13.94
N PHE A 112 -0.55 -4.36 -13.76
CA PHE A 112 -0.38 -3.33 -14.78
C PHE A 112 0.26 -3.90 -16.05
N TYR A 113 1.40 -4.59 -15.94
CA TYR A 113 2.09 -5.18 -17.09
C TYR A 113 1.26 -6.27 -17.76
N SER A 114 0.59 -7.13 -16.99
CA SER A 114 -0.30 -8.17 -17.56
C SER A 114 -1.46 -7.55 -18.35
N THR A 115 -2.07 -6.48 -17.83
CA THR A 115 -3.19 -5.78 -18.49
C THR A 115 -2.73 -5.06 -19.75
N PHE A 116 -1.60 -4.34 -19.68
CA PHE A 116 -1.02 -3.67 -20.84
C PHE A 116 -0.55 -4.64 -21.92
N GLY A 117 0.06 -5.75 -21.52
CA GLY A 117 0.47 -6.84 -22.41
C GLY A 117 -0.70 -7.39 -23.19
N PHE A 118 -1.79 -7.74 -22.49
CA PHE A 118 -3.03 -8.20 -23.11
C PHE A 118 -3.63 -7.15 -24.06
N LEU A 119 -3.67 -5.87 -23.63
CA LEU A 119 -4.24 -4.79 -24.44
C LEU A 119 -3.50 -4.61 -25.77
N PHE A 120 -2.17 -4.52 -25.73
CA PHE A 120 -1.36 -4.35 -26.94
C PHE A 120 -1.34 -5.61 -27.81
N PHE A 121 -1.41 -6.80 -27.21
CA PHE A 121 -1.63 -8.04 -27.96
C PHE A 121 -2.97 -8.02 -28.69
N ALA A 122 -4.06 -7.61 -28.03
CA ALA A 122 -5.38 -7.48 -28.65
C ALA A 122 -5.38 -6.45 -29.77
N ILE A 123 -4.73 -5.29 -29.58
CA ILE A 123 -4.56 -4.28 -30.64
C ILE A 123 -3.79 -4.87 -31.84
N GLY A 124 -2.70 -5.59 -31.60
CA GLY A 124 -1.95 -6.27 -32.66
C GLY A 124 -2.82 -7.27 -33.45
N GLY A 125 -3.64 -8.06 -32.75
CA GLY A 125 -4.60 -8.98 -33.38
C GLY A 125 -5.64 -8.25 -34.23
N ILE A 126 -6.19 -7.14 -33.74
CA ILE A 126 -7.13 -6.30 -34.49
C ILE A 126 -6.47 -5.73 -35.75
N VAL A 127 -5.23 -5.27 -35.65
CA VAL A 127 -4.45 -4.74 -36.79
C VAL A 127 -4.24 -5.82 -37.87
N ILE A 128 -3.93 -7.05 -37.48
CA ILE A 128 -3.84 -8.17 -38.44
C ILE A 128 -5.21 -8.41 -39.11
N LEU A 129 -6.28 -8.51 -38.33
CA LEU A 129 -7.59 -8.92 -38.84
C LEU A 129 -8.26 -7.85 -39.72
N ILE A 130 -8.17 -6.57 -39.33
CA ILE A 130 -8.86 -5.47 -40.00
C ILE A 130 -7.99 -4.83 -41.08
N LEU A 131 -6.74 -4.50 -40.74
CA LEU A 131 -5.84 -3.81 -41.67
C LEU A 131 -5.07 -4.77 -42.58
N LYS A 132 -5.24 -6.09 -42.39
CA LYS A 132 -4.52 -7.15 -43.12
C LYS A 132 -3.00 -6.96 -43.04
N ALA A 133 -2.53 -6.41 -41.92
CA ALA A 133 -1.11 -6.24 -41.68
C ALA A 133 -0.41 -7.59 -41.50
N ASP A 134 0.89 -7.60 -41.73
CA ASP A 134 1.72 -8.78 -41.49
C ASP A 134 1.97 -9.00 -39.99
N PHE A 135 2.39 -10.22 -39.67
CA PHE A 135 2.69 -10.61 -38.29
C PHE A 135 3.80 -9.74 -37.67
N LEU A 136 4.79 -9.31 -38.48
CA LEU A 136 5.88 -8.46 -38.01
C LEU A 136 5.40 -7.09 -37.55
N THR A 137 4.43 -6.48 -38.25
CA THR A 137 3.82 -5.22 -37.81
C THR A 137 3.12 -5.38 -36.47
N ALA A 138 2.34 -6.45 -36.29
CA ALA A 138 1.65 -6.71 -35.02
C ALA A 138 2.62 -6.97 -33.86
N LEU A 139 3.68 -7.74 -34.11
CA LEU A 139 4.75 -7.97 -33.13
C LEU A 139 5.45 -6.66 -32.75
N SER A 140 5.69 -5.78 -33.73
CA SER A 140 6.31 -4.47 -33.50
C SER A 140 5.42 -3.57 -32.64
N ILE A 141 4.10 -3.54 -32.88
CA ILE A 141 3.13 -2.82 -32.04
C ILE A 141 3.16 -3.37 -30.62
N TRP A 142 3.24 -4.68 -30.47
CA TRP A 142 3.26 -5.31 -29.16
C TRP A 142 4.54 -4.99 -28.39
N ILE A 143 5.71 -5.05 -29.03
CA ILE A 143 6.98 -4.65 -28.40
C ILE A 143 7.00 -3.15 -28.08
N ALA A 144 6.50 -2.30 -28.98
CA ALA A 144 6.39 -0.85 -28.73
C ALA A 144 5.50 -0.56 -27.51
N GLY A 145 4.43 -1.34 -27.33
CA GLY A 145 3.57 -1.28 -26.15
C GLY A 145 4.31 -1.55 -24.83
N MET A 146 5.30 -2.44 -24.83
CA MET A 146 6.13 -2.69 -23.65
C MET A 146 6.96 -1.45 -23.27
N VAL A 147 7.52 -0.77 -24.26
CA VAL A 147 8.28 0.47 -24.02
C VAL A 147 7.37 1.56 -23.43
N LEU A 148 6.16 1.71 -23.97
CA LEU A 148 5.17 2.65 -23.43
C LEU A 148 4.76 2.27 -22.00
N ALA A 149 4.57 0.98 -21.72
CA ALA A 149 4.27 0.49 -20.38
C ALA A 149 5.40 0.81 -19.39
N LEU A 150 6.67 0.62 -19.77
CA LEU A 150 7.84 0.96 -18.94
C LEU A 150 7.90 2.46 -18.60
N MET A 151 7.55 3.32 -19.56
CA MET A 151 7.52 4.77 -19.34
C MET A 151 6.35 5.18 -18.43
N ALA A 152 5.19 4.55 -18.59
CA ALA A 152 3.99 4.83 -17.81
C ALA A 152 4.06 4.27 -16.37
N ASP A 153 4.75 3.14 -16.17
CA ASP A 153 4.84 2.42 -14.90
C ASP A 153 5.20 3.32 -13.71
N LYS A 154 6.23 4.15 -13.86
CA LYS A 154 6.65 5.10 -12.80
C LYS A 154 5.50 5.99 -12.35
N ARG A 155 4.77 6.56 -13.31
CA ARG A 155 3.69 7.53 -13.04
C ARG A 155 2.43 6.88 -12.46
N PHE A 156 2.08 5.68 -12.92
CA PHE A 156 0.82 5.03 -12.54
C PHE A 156 0.93 4.12 -11.31
N ASN A 157 2.11 3.56 -11.05
CA ASN A 157 2.30 2.59 -9.96
C ASN A 157 3.06 3.21 -8.78
N ARG A 158 4.16 3.93 -9.03
CA ARG A 158 5.04 4.44 -7.96
C ARG A 158 4.50 5.73 -7.33
N ASP A 159 4.19 6.74 -8.14
CA ASP A 159 3.77 8.06 -7.62
C ASP A 159 2.56 8.02 -6.68
N PRO A 160 1.48 7.24 -6.95
CA PRO A 160 0.33 7.21 -6.06
C PRO A 160 0.65 6.60 -4.69
N ILE A 161 1.62 5.69 -4.64
CA ILE A 161 2.06 5.04 -3.41
C ILE A 161 2.87 6.04 -2.58
N ILE A 162 3.83 6.72 -3.21
CA ILE A 162 4.63 7.77 -2.56
C ILE A 162 3.72 8.86 -1.98
N ARG A 163 2.75 9.37 -2.76
CA ARG A 163 1.82 10.41 -2.28
C ARG A 163 0.99 9.98 -1.08
N LYS A 164 0.50 8.72 -1.08
CA LYS A 164 -0.25 8.19 0.07
C LYS A 164 0.65 8.11 1.31
N PHE A 165 1.90 7.73 1.14
CA PHE A 165 2.86 7.70 2.25
C PHE A 165 3.22 9.09 2.77
N GLU A 166 3.50 10.04 1.89
CA GLU A 166 3.73 11.44 2.28
C GLU A 166 2.55 12.00 3.07
N GLN A 167 1.32 11.66 2.70
CA GLN A 167 0.12 12.03 3.45
C GLN A 167 0.05 11.38 4.83
N ILE A 168 0.38 10.09 4.95
CA ILE A 168 0.41 9.38 6.25
C ILE A 168 1.45 10.01 7.18
N ILE A 169 2.67 10.25 6.67
CA ILE A 169 3.76 10.87 7.45
C ILE A 169 3.35 12.28 7.89
N LYS A 170 2.79 13.09 6.99
CA LYS A 170 2.35 14.45 7.29
C LYS A 170 1.24 14.50 8.33
N ASN A 171 0.24 13.61 8.24
CA ASN A 171 -0.84 13.52 9.22
C ASN A 171 -0.31 13.08 10.59
N TYR A 172 0.71 12.21 10.60
CA TYR A 172 1.35 11.76 11.82
C TYR A 172 2.17 12.87 12.51
N GLN A 173 3.03 13.58 11.77
CA GLN A 173 3.77 14.73 12.31
C GLN A 173 2.83 15.80 12.89
N LYS A 174 1.68 16.02 12.25
CA LYS A 174 0.65 16.95 12.75
C LYS A 174 -0.01 16.50 14.06
N SER A 175 -0.17 15.19 14.26
CA SER A 175 -0.83 14.62 15.45
C SER A 175 0.14 14.35 16.62
N SER A 176 1.46 14.31 16.36
CA SER A 176 2.48 14.12 17.39
C SER A 176 3.59 15.18 17.32
N PRO A 177 3.34 16.42 17.80
CA PRO A 177 4.30 17.53 17.70
C PRO A 177 5.62 17.28 18.46
N ALA A 178 5.66 16.33 19.40
CA ALA A 178 6.83 16.00 20.21
C ALA A 178 8.04 15.43 19.43
N LEU A 179 7.86 15.03 18.16
CA LEU A 179 8.94 14.55 17.28
C LEU A 179 9.47 15.62 16.32
N SER A 180 8.69 16.68 16.06
CA SER A 180 9.09 17.78 15.16
C SER A 180 10.29 18.55 15.70
N ASP A 181 10.36 18.74 17.01
CA ASP A 181 11.38 19.58 17.65
C ASP A 181 12.77 18.92 17.75
N LYS A 182 12.89 17.63 17.39
CA LYS A 182 14.19 16.92 17.44
C LYS A 182 14.93 16.91 16.10
N GLU A 183 14.24 16.95 14.97
CA GLU A 183 14.89 16.92 13.65
C GLU A 183 15.46 18.28 13.23
N GLU A 184 14.97 19.41 13.74
CA GLU A 184 15.55 20.74 13.46
C GLU A 184 16.81 21.08 14.28
N SER A 185 17.30 20.14 15.10
CA SER A 185 18.45 20.35 15.99
C SER A 185 19.77 19.70 15.53
N VAL A 186 19.86 19.27 14.27
CA VAL A 186 21.09 18.71 13.67
C VAL A 186 21.53 19.51 12.45
#